data_AF-I7KHB8-F1
#
_entry.id   AF-I7KHB8-F1
#
_cell.length_a   1.000
_cell.length_b   1.000
_cell.length_c   1.000
_cell.angle_alpha   90.00
_cell.angle_beta   90.00
_cell.angle_gamma   90.00
#
_symmetry.space_group_name_H-M   'P 1'
#
loop_
_entity.id
_entity.type
_entity.pdbx_description
1 polymer ?
#
loop_
_entity_poly.entity_id
_entity_poly.type
_entity_poly.pdbx_seq_one_letter_code
_entity_poly.pdbx_strand_id
1 'polypeptide(L)'
;MRIITADASKPITIKLRKQRIPCNACLKRSMAQFSLVNKYCHISNASKRKVLAALTEDRSMTSIARKHNLSVNTVQRVLES
;
A
#
# COMPACT_ATOMS: atom_id res chain seq x y z
N MET A 1 5.61 -7.23 1.29
CA MET A 1 4.64 -6.12 1.15
C MET A 1 3.84 -6.36 -0.11
N ARG A 2 2.50 -6.44 -0.06
CA ARG A 2 1.69 -6.81 -1.23
C ARG A 2 1.28 -5.54 -2.00
N ILE A 3 1.70 -5.42 -3.25
CA ILE A 3 1.15 -4.44 -4.19
C ILE A 3 0.02 -5.12 -4.93
N ILE A 4 -1.15 -4.50 -4.95
CA ILE A 4 -2.26 -4.89 -5.83
C ILE A 4 -2.21 -3.88 -6.98
N THR A 5 -1.76 -4.30 -8.16
CA THR A 5 -1.67 -3.42 -9.32
C THR A 5 -3.06 -3.07 -9.85
N ALA A 6 -3.18 -1.90 -10.47
CA ALA A 6 -4.39 -1.49 -11.15
C ALA A 6 -4.53 -2.26 -12.47
N ASP A 7 -5.74 -2.73 -12.76
CA ASP A 7 -6.23 -3.01 -14.11
C ASP A 7 -5.60 -4.16 -14.89
N ALA A 8 -5.63 -5.35 -14.30
CA ALA A 8 -5.80 -6.56 -15.09
C ALA A 8 -6.96 -7.34 -14.46
N SER A 9 -7.73 -8.11 -15.25
CA SER A 9 -8.79 -9.02 -14.78
C SER A 9 -8.33 -10.03 -13.70
N LYS A 10 -7.05 -10.00 -13.31
CA LYS A 10 -6.44 -10.78 -12.24
C LYS A 10 -5.57 -9.87 -11.34
N PRO A 11 -5.72 -9.92 -10.01
CA PRO A 11 -4.87 -9.18 -9.09
C PRO A 11 -3.44 -9.73 -9.14
N ILE A 12 -2.48 -8.93 -9.60
CA ILE A 12 -1.05 -9.28 -9.54
C ILE A 12 -0.53 -8.83 -8.17
N THR A 13 0.08 -9.76 -7.44
CA THR A 13 0.70 -9.50 -6.13
C THR A 13 2.21 -9.34 -6.28
N ILE A 14 2.73 -8.12 -6.23
CA ILE A 14 4.18 -7.88 -6.19
C ILE A 14 4.62 -7.84 -4.72
N LYS A 15 5.57 -8.68 -4.33
CA LYS A 15 6.15 -8.70 -2.98
C LYS A 15 7.40 -7.83 -2.90
N LEU A 16 7.26 -6.59 -2.47
CA LEU A 16 8.42 -5.77 -2.11
C LEU A 16 8.95 -6.16 -0.72
N ARG A 17 10.28 -6.32 -0.62
CA ARG A 17 11.00 -6.44 0.65
C ARG A 17 11.51 -5.06 1.06
N LYS A 18 11.48 -4.76 2.36
CA LYS A 18 12.10 -3.53 2.89
C LYS A 18 13.61 -3.63 2.66
N GLN A 19 14.14 -2.77 1.80
CA GLN A 19 15.57 -2.69 1.55
C GLN A 19 16.17 -1.62 2.44
N ARG A 20 17.10 -2.03 3.32
CA ARG A 20 17.92 -1.12 4.11
C ARG A 20 19.29 -1.06 3.46
N ILE A 21 19.61 0.08 2.87
CA ILE A 21 20.85 0.30 2.14
C ILE A 21 21.88 0.89 3.13
N PRO A 22 23.06 0.26 3.30
CA PRO A 22 24.14 0.87 4.07
C PRO A 22 24.79 1.99 3.26
N CYS A 23 25.14 3.10 3.93
CA CYS A 23 26.03 4.09 3.37
C CYS A 23 27.49 3.60 3.50
N ASN A 24 28.23 3.57 2.40
CA ASN A 24 29.63 3.13 2.40
C ASN A 24 30.56 4.08 3.18
N ALA A 25 30.19 5.36 3.29
CA ALA A 25 31.05 6.37 3.95
C ALA A 25 30.85 6.44 5.48
N CYS A 26 29.63 6.21 5.97
CA CYS A 26 29.31 6.40 7.40
C CYS A 26 28.66 5.18 8.07
N LEU A 27 28.53 4.06 7.35
CA LEU A 27 27.89 2.80 7.78
C LEU A 27 26.44 2.94 8.26
N LYS A 28 25.85 4.14 8.16
CA LYS A 28 24.46 4.41 8.52
C LYS A 28 23.55 3.72 7.51
N ARG A 29 22.49 3.09 8.02
CA ARG A 29 21.49 2.40 7.19
C ARG A 29 20.34 3.36 6.87
N SER A 30 20.03 3.55 5.60
CA SER A 30 18.82 4.23 5.15
C SER A 30 17.81 3.23 4.59
N MET A 31 16.53 3.55 4.71
CA MET A 31 15.49 2.81 4.01
C MET A 31 15.47 3.28 2.55
N ALA A 32 15.52 2.34 1.60
CA ALA A 32 15.30 2.66 0.19
C ALA A 32 13.89 3.26 0.02
N GLN A 33 13.82 4.39 -0.67
CA GLN A 33 12.56 5.04 -1.01
C GLN A 33 12.13 4.59 -2.41
N PHE A 34 10.83 4.35 -2.58
CA PHE A 34 10.25 3.91 -3.86
C PHE A 34 9.08 4.82 -4.20
N SER A 35 8.92 5.21 -5.47
CA SER A 35 7.78 6.04 -5.91
C SER A 35 6.43 5.33 -5.75
N LEU A 36 6.43 3.99 -5.81
CA LEU A 36 5.23 3.17 -5.68
C LEU A 36 4.65 3.18 -4.25
N VAL A 37 5.47 3.50 -3.24
CA VAL A 37 5.14 3.26 -1.83
C VAL A 37 5.78 4.33 -0.95
N ASN A 38 4.95 5.02 -0.16
CA ASN A 38 5.44 6.00 0.81
C ASN A 38 6.29 5.37 1.93
N LYS A 39 7.17 6.17 2.51
CA LYS A 39 8.00 5.78 3.67
C LYS A 39 7.11 5.24 4.79
N TYR A 40 7.54 4.14 5.42
CA TYR A 40 6.83 3.44 6.50
C TYR A 40 5.45 2.83 6.13
N CYS A 41 5.06 2.84 4.86
CA CYS A 41 3.82 2.20 4.42
C CYS A 41 4.05 0.74 4.00
N HIS A 42 3.04 -0.10 4.20
CA HIS A 42 3.04 -1.52 3.81
C HIS A 42 2.11 -1.81 2.62
N ILE A 43 1.57 -0.76 2.00
CA ILE A 43 0.58 -0.80 0.92
C ILE A 43 1.01 0.23 -0.13
N SER A 44 0.82 -0.11 -1.40
CA SER A 44 1.13 0.80 -2.50
C SER A 44 0.24 2.03 -2.51
N ASN A 45 0.79 3.13 -3.01
CA ASN A 45 0.05 4.39 -3.16
C ASN A 45 -1.16 4.22 -4.11
N ALA A 46 -1.03 3.38 -5.13
CA ALA A 46 -2.13 3.05 -6.05
C ALA A 46 -3.28 2.34 -5.33
N SER A 47 -2.98 1.36 -4.47
CA SER A 47 -4.01 0.65 -3.70
C SER A 47 -4.69 1.59 -2.69
N LYS A 48 -3.96 2.53 -2.07
CA LYS A 48 -4.56 3.56 -1.20
C LYS A 48 -5.56 4.43 -1.95
N ARG A 49 -5.19 4.92 -3.15
CA ARG A 49 -6.08 5.75 -3.99
C ARG A 49 -7.35 5.01 -4.39
N LYS A 50 -7.27 3.72 -4.72
CA LYS A 50 -8.46 2.90 -5.03
C LYS A 50 -9.40 2.75 -3.84
N VAL A 51 -8.85 2.53 -2.64
CA VAL A 51 -9.65 2.47 -1.41
C VAL A 51 -10.30 3.82 -1.12
N LEU A 52 -9.57 4.92 -1.27
CA LEU A 52 -10.12 6.27 -1.11
C LEU A 52 -11.24 6.56 -2.12
N ALA A 53 -11.05 6.23 -3.40
CA ALA A 53 -12.10 6.38 -4.41
C ALA A 53 -13.34 5.50 -4.12
N ALA A 54 -13.13 4.29 -3.61
CA ALA A 54 -14.24 3.41 -3.24
C ALA A 54 -14.96 3.87 -1.95
N LEU A 55 -14.31 4.65 -1.10
CA LEU A 55 -14.91 5.28 0.10
C LEU A 55 -15.68 6.55 -0.25
N THR A 56 -15.33 7.23 -1.35
CA THR A 56 -16.14 8.34 -1.87
C THR A 56 -17.43 7.87 -2.55
N GLU A 57 -17.48 6.61 -2.99
CA GLU A 57 -18.73 5.93 -3.31
C GLU A 57 -19.40 5.47 -2.01
N ASP A 58 -20.72 5.57 -1.87
CA ASP A 58 -21.49 5.20 -0.66
C ASP A 58 -21.48 3.66 -0.43
N ARG A 59 -20.32 3.14 -0.04
CA ARG A 59 -20.06 1.72 0.20
C ARG A 59 -19.55 1.53 1.61
N SER A 60 -20.06 0.48 2.26
CA SER A 60 -19.59 0.11 3.60
C SER A 60 -18.11 -0.28 3.62
N MET A 61 -17.41 0.07 4.69
CA MET A 61 -15.98 -0.28 4.88
C MET A 61 -15.71 -1.78 4.75
N THR A 62 -16.66 -2.63 5.15
CA THR A 62 -16.58 -4.09 5.01
C THR A 62 -16.64 -4.56 3.55
N SER A 63 -17.48 -3.92 2.73
CA SER A 63 -17.58 -4.19 1.29
C SER A 63 -16.29 -3.80 0.58
N ILE A 64 -15.74 -2.62 0.92
CA ILE A 64 -14.48 -2.11 0.37
C ILE A 64 -13.31 -3.02 0.76
N ALA A 65 -13.23 -3.41 2.04
CA ALA A 65 -12.24 -4.34 2.55
C ALA A 65 -12.26 -5.67 1.78
N ARG A 66 -13.45 -6.23 1.54
CA ARG A 66 -13.62 -7.48 0.76
C ARG A 66 -13.17 -7.31 -0.69
N LYS A 67 -13.57 -6.22 -1.34
CA LYS A 67 -13.23 -5.91 -2.75
C LYS A 67 -11.73 -5.76 -2.97
N HIS A 68 -11.01 -5.22 -1.99
CA HIS A 68 -9.57 -4.96 -2.08
C HIS A 68 -8.72 -5.98 -1.33
N ASN A 69 -9.30 -7.07 -0.81
CA ASN A 69 -8.63 -8.09 0.01
C ASN A 69 -7.85 -7.47 1.20
N LEU A 70 -8.43 -6.46 1.84
CA LEU A 70 -7.89 -5.77 3.00
C LEU A 70 -8.71 -6.09 4.25
N SER A 71 -8.15 -5.80 5.42
CA SER A 71 -8.93 -5.74 6.66
C SER A 71 -9.60 -4.37 6.80
N VAL A 72 -10.72 -4.31 7.52
CA VAL A 72 -11.41 -3.04 7.83
C VAL A 72 -10.47 -2.06 8.56
N ASN A 73 -9.66 -2.56 9.50
CA ASN A 73 -8.59 -1.78 10.15
C ASN A 73 -7.63 -1.13 9.15
N THR A 74 -7.31 -1.82 8.06
CA THR A 74 -6.45 -1.27 7.01
C THR A 74 -7.15 -0.15 6.26
N VAL A 75 -8.45 -0.29 5.97
CA VAL A 75 -9.27 0.76 5.32
C VAL A 75 -9.35 1.99 6.22
N GLN A 76 -9.59 1.81 7.52
CA GLN A 76 -9.59 2.89 8.51
C GLN A 76 -8.25 3.64 8.54
N ARG A 77 -7.13 2.92 8.59
CA ARG A 77 -5.81 3.56 8.58
C ARG A 77 -5.52 4.34 7.31
N VAL A 78 -6.13 3.98 6.18
CA VAL A 78 -6.00 4.75 4.92
C VAL A 78 -6.79 6.06 5.01
N LEU A 79 -7.92 6.09 5.74
CA LEU A 79 -8.66 7.33 6.03
C LEU A 79 -7.87 8.27 6.95
N GLU A 80 -7.14 7.72 7.92
CA GLU A 80 -6.32 8.50 8.87
C GLU A 80 -4.93 8.89 8.30
N SER A 81 -4.58 8.47 7.09
CA SER A 81 -3.25 8.64 6.45
C SER A 81 -3.11 9.92 5.63
#